data_AF-A0A292S9J5-F1
#
_entry.id   AF-A0A292S9J5-F1
#
_cell.length_a   1.000
_cell.length_b   1.000
_cell.length_c   1.000
_cell.angle_alpha   90.00
_cell.angle_beta   90.00
_cell.angle_gamma   90.00
#
_symmetry.space_group_name_H-M   'P 1'
#
loop_
_entity.id
_entity.type
_entity.pdbx_description
1 polymer ?
#
loop_
_entity_poly.entity_id
_entity_poly.type
_entity_poly.pdbx_seq_one_letter_code
_entity_poly.pdbx_strand_id
1 'polypeptide(L)'
;MNIEKLARHLKEFTLDEIEMIAECDCKTELELLLNEDKLVFGQGLYKYQEEKPKQEFIICTNQVTNFQVITFDAAINYFLENYVKNNCKLNTYRRYRRMLKYYISPFFKNKNLNDITCNDIQEFYDFCKGRNLPPKVLKNTLALLNQMIKYFQNLGIIDRTCNFQVRRLSDKTKFTVDRIIFEV
;
A
#
# COMPACT_ATOMS: atom_id res chain seq x y z
N MET A 1 -35.50 -24.17 -0.25
CA MET A 1 -34.74 -23.68 0.92
C MET A 1 -33.48 -22.98 0.42
N ASN A 2 -32.94 -21.95 1.08
CA ASN A 2 -31.61 -21.42 0.72
C ASN A 2 -30.57 -22.06 1.65
N ILE A 3 -29.77 -22.99 1.11
CA ILE A 3 -28.80 -23.79 1.87
C ILE A 3 -27.72 -22.91 2.51
N GLU A 4 -27.26 -21.86 1.83
CA GLU A 4 -26.27 -20.94 2.39
C GLU A 4 -26.82 -20.20 3.63
N LYS A 5 -28.06 -19.72 3.58
CA LYS A 5 -28.69 -19.06 4.74
C LYS A 5 -28.84 -20.01 5.91
N LEU A 6 -29.18 -21.28 5.64
CA LEU A 6 -29.32 -22.31 6.66
C LEU A 6 -27.96 -22.67 7.28
N ALA A 7 -26.95 -22.91 6.44
CA ALA A 7 -25.58 -23.16 6.87
C ALA A 7 -25.02 -22.02 7.76
N ARG A 8 -25.30 -20.77 7.39
CA ARG A 8 -24.93 -19.59 8.19
C ARG A 8 -25.64 -19.54 9.54
N HIS A 9 -26.89 -20.00 9.61
CA HIS A 9 -27.65 -20.05 10.86
C HIS A 9 -27.14 -21.15 11.80
N LEU A 10 -26.84 -22.33 11.24
CA LEU A 10 -26.34 -23.48 11.99
C LEU A 10 -24.90 -23.27 12.50
N LYS A 11 -24.08 -22.51 11.77
CA LYS A 11 -22.64 -22.24 12.02
C LYS A 11 -21.75 -23.47 11.92
N GLU A 12 -22.11 -24.55 12.59
CA GLU A 12 -21.45 -25.86 12.56
C GLU A 12 -22.51 -26.95 12.46
N PHE A 13 -22.35 -27.89 11.53
CA PHE A 13 -23.33 -28.95 11.27
C PHE A 13 -22.72 -30.13 10.51
N THR A 14 -23.35 -31.29 10.61
CA THR A 14 -23.13 -32.48 9.77
C THR A 14 -24.02 -32.45 8.52
N LEU A 15 -23.70 -33.28 7.52
CA LEU A 15 -24.54 -33.42 6.33
C LEU A 15 -25.97 -33.84 6.68
N ASP A 16 -26.12 -34.84 7.55
CA ASP A 16 -27.43 -35.37 7.95
C ASP A 16 -28.29 -34.32 8.66
N GLU A 17 -27.69 -33.48 9.51
CA GLU A 17 -28.40 -32.42 10.23
C GLU A 17 -28.97 -31.36 9.29
N ILE A 18 -28.19 -30.92 8.30
CA ILE A 18 -28.67 -29.91 7.35
C ILE A 18 -29.67 -30.49 6.35
N GLU A 19 -29.48 -31.74 5.90
CA GLU A 19 -30.43 -32.42 5.01
C GLU A 19 -31.77 -32.71 5.70
N MET A 20 -31.75 -33.05 7.00
CA MET A 20 -32.97 -33.23 7.80
C MET A 20 -33.79 -31.93 7.91
N ILE A 21 -33.13 -30.78 8.06
CA ILE A 21 -33.81 -29.48 8.16
C ILE A 21 -34.23 -28.95 6.78
N ALA A 22 -33.41 -29.19 5.75
CA ALA A 22 -33.68 -28.74 4.39
C ALA A 22 -34.71 -29.62 3.68
N GLU A 23 -34.93 -30.85 4.16
CA GLU A 23 -35.77 -31.89 3.56
C GLU A 23 -35.35 -32.21 2.10
N CYS A 24 -34.05 -32.08 1.79
CA CYS A 24 -33.48 -32.35 0.46
C CYS A 24 -31.99 -32.73 0.52
N ASP A 25 -31.48 -33.35 -0.55
CA ASP A 25 -30.03 -33.58 -0.75
C ASP A 25 -29.31 -32.23 -0.91
N CYS A 26 -28.31 -31.98 -0.06
CA CYS A 26 -27.59 -30.71 0.00
C CYS A 26 -26.15 -30.79 -0.53
N LYS A 27 -25.71 -31.95 -1.05
CA LYS A 27 -24.30 -32.20 -1.38
C LYS A 27 -23.75 -31.22 -2.42
N THR A 28 -24.49 -31.01 -3.50
CA THR A 28 -24.05 -30.14 -4.61
C THR A 28 -23.88 -28.70 -4.13
N GLU A 29 -24.84 -28.19 -3.36
CA GLU A 29 -24.82 -26.84 -2.79
C GLU A 29 -23.69 -26.68 -1.76
N LEU A 30 -23.45 -27.68 -0.93
CA LEU A 30 -22.35 -27.65 0.03
C LEU A 30 -20.98 -27.69 -0.67
N GLU A 31 -20.84 -28.46 -1.75
CA GLU A 31 -19.64 -28.45 -2.59
C GLU A 31 -19.40 -27.07 -3.23
N LEU A 32 -20.45 -26.41 -3.73
CA LEU A 32 -20.35 -25.04 -4.23
C LEU A 32 -19.86 -24.07 -3.14
N LEU A 33 -20.42 -24.16 -1.93
CA LEU A 33 -20.04 -23.30 -0.81
C LEU A 33 -18.62 -23.58 -0.28
N LEU A 34 -18.14 -24.82 -0.36
CA LEU A 34 -16.74 -25.17 -0.09
C LEU A 34 -15.80 -24.55 -1.14
N ASN A 35 -16.18 -24.62 -2.42
CA ASN A 35 -15.39 -24.04 -3.51
C ASN A 35 -15.36 -22.49 -3.47
N GLU A 36 -16.38 -21.87 -2.89
CA GLU A 36 -16.45 -20.42 -2.66
C GLU A 36 -15.74 -19.97 -1.36
N ASP A 37 -15.04 -20.86 -0.65
CA ASP A 37 -14.42 -20.61 0.66
C ASP A 37 -15.42 -20.11 1.74
N LYS A 38 -16.72 -20.34 1.56
CA LYS A 38 -17.76 -19.98 2.55
C LYS A 38 -17.93 -21.02 3.64
N LEU A 39 -17.49 -22.25 3.39
CA LEU A 39 -17.49 -23.36 4.34
C LEU A 39 -16.08 -23.94 4.51
N VAL A 40 -15.83 -24.55 5.66
CA VAL A 40 -14.71 -25.48 5.86
C VAL A 40 -15.28 -26.81 6.29
N PHE A 41 -14.76 -27.89 5.72
CA PHE A 41 -15.08 -29.25 6.16
C PHE A 41 -13.89 -29.87 6.89
N GLY A 42 -14.10 -30.37 8.10
CA GLY A 42 -13.08 -31.00 8.90
C GLY A 42 -13.67 -31.85 10.02
N GLN A 43 -13.08 -33.02 10.28
CA GLN A 43 -13.54 -33.95 11.33
C GLN A 43 -15.02 -34.37 11.19
N GLY A 44 -15.55 -34.41 9.96
CA GLY A 44 -16.95 -34.77 9.69
C GLY A 44 -17.96 -33.62 9.86
N LEU A 45 -17.49 -32.40 10.14
CA LEU A 45 -18.32 -31.22 10.35
C LEU A 45 -18.07 -30.16 9.28
N TYR A 46 -19.15 -29.54 8.82
CA TYR A 46 -19.13 -28.30 8.04
C TYR A 46 -19.17 -27.12 9.00
N LYS A 47 -18.33 -26.12 8.75
CA LYS A 47 -18.27 -24.87 9.51
C LYS A 47 -18.38 -23.67 8.58
N TYR A 48 -19.35 -22.80 8.83
CA TYR A 48 -19.55 -21.58 8.05
C TYR A 48 -18.49 -20.52 8.40
N GLN A 49 -17.82 -19.99 7.39
CA GLN A 49 -16.88 -18.88 7.51
C GLN A 49 -17.64 -17.57 7.38
N GLU A 50 -17.77 -16.83 8.49
CA GLU A 50 -18.27 -15.46 8.43
C GLU A 50 -17.27 -14.58 7.66
N GLU A 51 -17.75 -13.82 6.67
CA GLU A 51 -16.94 -12.81 6.01
C GLU A 51 -16.43 -11.82 7.07
N LYS A 52 -15.10 -11.74 7.23
CA LYS A 52 -14.51 -10.71 8.10
C LYS A 52 -14.96 -9.35 7.56
N PRO A 53 -15.53 -8.47 8.40
CA PRO A 53 -15.97 -7.15 7.94
C PRO A 53 -14.78 -6.44 7.29
N LYS A 54 -15.00 -5.90 6.08
CA LYS A 54 -13.98 -5.10 5.40
C LYS A 54 -13.62 -3.95 6.32
N GLN A 55 -12.35 -3.85 6.69
CA GLN A 55 -11.87 -2.76 7.53
C GLN A 55 -12.04 -1.43 6.79
N GLU A 56 -13.03 -0.64 7.20
CA GLU A 56 -13.40 0.62 6.51
C GLU A 56 -12.45 1.78 6.84
N PHE A 57 -11.81 1.73 8.01
CA PHE A 57 -10.96 2.81 8.51
C PHE A 57 -9.67 2.27 9.13
N ILE A 58 -8.59 3.04 8.99
CA ILE A 58 -7.33 2.84 9.70
C ILE A 58 -7.17 4.03 10.66
N ILE A 59 -6.95 3.73 11.94
CA ILE A 59 -6.61 4.74 12.95
C ILE A 59 -5.08 4.79 13.05
N CYS A 60 -4.49 5.89 12.62
CA CYS A 60 -3.05 6.11 12.71
C CYS A 60 -2.70 6.76 14.06
N THR A 61 -2.00 6.05 14.93
CA THR A 61 -1.40 6.63 16.13
C THR A 61 0.03 7.10 15.83
N ASN A 62 0.54 8.07 16.60
CA ASN A 62 1.94 8.45 16.49
C ASN A 62 2.79 7.31 17.05
N GLN A 63 3.55 6.63 16.19
CA GLN A 63 4.52 5.62 16.62
C GLN A 63 5.61 6.27 17.47
N VAL A 64 6.14 5.50 18.43
CA VAL A 64 7.33 5.88 19.21
C VAL A 64 8.48 6.10 18.22
N THR A 65 9.06 7.29 18.23
CA THR A 65 10.16 7.65 17.33
C THR A 65 11.44 6.93 17.75
N ASN A 66 11.97 6.09 16.87
CA ASN A 66 13.28 5.45 17.00
C ASN A 66 14.16 5.97 15.86
N PHE A 67 14.63 7.22 15.99
CA PHE A 67 15.46 7.83 14.97
C PHE A 67 16.71 6.99 14.73
N GLN A 68 16.93 6.58 13.48
CA GLN A 68 18.11 5.83 13.06
C GLN A 68 18.72 6.52 11.84
N VAL A 69 20.03 6.72 11.85
CA VAL A 69 20.75 7.23 10.67
C VAL A 69 20.74 6.14 9.60
N ILE A 70 20.09 6.43 8.48
CA ILE A 70 20.02 5.53 7.33
C ILE A 70 20.47 6.27 6.07
N THR A 71 21.41 5.66 5.34
CA THR A 71 21.83 6.20 4.03
C THR A 71 20.70 6.06 3.02
N PHE A 72 20.67 6.95 2.03
CA PHE A 72 19.59 6.92 1.04
C PHE A 72 19.52 5.61 0.25
N ASP A 73 20.67 5.02 -0.11
CA ASP A 73 20.71 3.74 -0.82
C ASP A 73 20.24 2.57 0.05
N ALA A 74 20.58 2.57 1.35
CA ALA A 74 20.04 1.57 2.29
C ALA A 74 18.52 1.72 2.43
N ALA A 75 18.02 2.95 2.50
CA ALA A 75 16.59 3.24 2.55
C ALA A 75 15.85 2.76 1.29
N ILE A 76 16.42 2.95 0.09
CA ILE A 76 15.86 2.43 -1.16
C ILE A 76 15.69 0.90 -1.09
N ASN A 77 16.74 0.18 -0.68
CA ASN A 77 16.71 -1.28 -0.62
C ASN A 77 15.69 -1.76 0.41
N TYR A 78 15.67 -1.14 1.59
CA TYR A 78 14.72 -1.47 2.65
C TYR A 78 13.27 -1.22 2.19
N PHE A 79 13.00 -0.09 1.54
CA PHE A 79 11.67 0.24 1.01
C PHE A 79 11.21 -0.74 -0.07
N LEU A 80 12.11 -1.14 -0.98
CA LEU A 80 11.79 -2.10 -2.03
C LEU A 80 11.43 -3.47 -1.46
N GLU A 81 12.21 -3.99 -0.52
CA GLU A 81 12.00 -5.35 0.02
C GLU A 81 10.86 -5.42 1.04
N ASN A 82 10.70 -4.42 1.91
CA ASN A 82 9.73 -4.49 3.01
C ASN A 82 8.38 -3.88 2.66
N TYR A 83 8.33 -2.90 1.75
CA TYR A 83 7.08 -2.26 1.35
C TYR A 83 6.66 -2.63 -0.07
N VAL A 84 7.47 -2.31 -1.08
CA VAL A 84 7.02 -2.43 -2.48
C VAL A 84 6.75 -3.87 -2.86
N LYS A 85 7.65 -4.80 -2.52
CA LYS A 85 7.53 -6.22 -2.86
C LYS A 85 6.27 -6.87 -2.26
N ASN A 86 5.89 -6.46 -1.05
CA ASN A 86 4.76 -7.03 -0.32
C ASN A 86 3.40 -6.39 -0.70
N ASN A 87 3.42 -5.14 -1.17
CA ASN A 87 2.19 -4.34 -1.35
C ASN A 87 1.88 -3.98 -2.82
N CYS A 88 2.80 -4.24 -3.76
CA CYS A 88 2.64 -3.84 -5.16
C CYS A 88 2.75 -5.03 -6.12
N LYS A 89 2.02 -4.96 -7.24
CA LYS A 89 2.16 -5.92 -8.36
C LYS A 89 3.60 -5.92 -8.91
N LEU A 90 4.03 -7.06 -9.47
CA LEU A 90 5.38 -7.25 -10.00
C LEU A 90 5.82 -6.15 -11.01
N ASN A 91 4.93 -5.73 -11.90
CA ASN A 91 5.22 -4.67 -12.87
C ASN A 91 5.44 -3.31 -12.19
N THR A 92 4.69 -3.02 -11.12
CA THR A 92 4.87 -1.82 -10.30
C THR A 92 6.21 -1.88 -9.57
N TYR A 93 6.56 -3.03 -8.97
CA TYR A 93 7.87 -3.23 -8.35
C TYR A 93 9.02 -2.96 -9.32
N ARG A 94 8.99 -3.58 -10.51
CA ARG A 94 10.02 -3.39 -11.56
C ARG A 94 10.15 -1.92 -11.96
N ARG A 95 9.02 -1.24 -12.12
CA ARG A 95 8.98 0.19 -12.46
C ARG A 95 9.56 1.05 -11.34
N TYR A 96 9.16 0.84 -10.10
CA TYR A 96 9.65 1.60 -8.95
C TYR A 96 11.15 1.39 -8.76
N ARG A 97 11.62 0.14 -8.81
CA ARG A 97 13.05 -0.19 -8.75
C ARG A 97 13.84 0.55 -9.84
N ARG A 98 13.34 0.60 -11.07
CA ARG A 98 13.97 1.34 -12.17
C ARG A 98 14.01 2.84 -11.86
N MET A 99 12.90 3.43 -11.42
CA MET A 99 12.82 4.86 -11.13
C MET A 99 13.75 5.27 -9.97
N LEU A 100 13.79 4.48 -8.90
CA LEU A 100 14.68 4.71 -7.77
C LEU A 100 16.15 4.62 -8.21
N LYS A 101 16.51 3.60 -8.99
CA LYS A 101 17.89 3.40 -9.47
C LYS A 101 18.38 4.51 -10.42
N TYR A 102 17.57 4.91 -11.40
CA TYR A 102 18.04 5.77 -12.49
C TYR A 102 17.72 7.26 -12.31
N TYR A 103 16.69 7.59 -11.55
CA TYR A 103 16.28 8.99 -11.38
C TYR A 103 16.59 9.51 -9.98
N ILE A 104 16.26 8.76 -8.93
CA ILE A 104 16.32 9.26 -7.55
C ILE A 104 17.72 9.04 -6.94
N SER A 105 18.21 7.79 -6.89
CA SER A 105 19.51 7.44 -6.28
C SER A 105 20.68 8.30 -6.78
N PRO A 106 20.84 8.62 -8.09
CA PRO A 106 21.97 9.41 -8.55
C PRO A 106 22.07 10.81 -7.93
N PHE A 107 20.95 11.41 -7.50
CA PHE A 107 20.94 12.71 -6.84
C PHE A 107 21.24 12.61 -5.34
N PHE A 108 20.71 11.58 -4.68
CA PHE A 108 20.77 11.42 -3.22
C PHE A 108 21.88 10.46 -2.74
N LYS A 109 22.72 9.93 -3.64
CA LYS A 109 23.70 8.86 -3.36
C LYS A 109 24.54 9.05 -2.09
N ASN A 110 24.93 10.29 -1.80
CA ASN A 110 25.81 10.62 -0.67
C ASN A 110 25.07 11.29 0.50
N LYS A 111 23.73 11.27 0.50
CA LYS A 111 22.91 11.84 1.57
C LYS A 111 22.36 10.74 2.48
N ASN A 112 22.16 11.05 3.75
CA ASN A 112 21.29 10.25 4.59
C ASN A 112 19.84 10.64 4.33
N LEU A 113 18.93 9.71 4.53
CA LEU A 113 17.49 9.99 4.41
C LEU A 113 17.03 11.02 5.45
N ASN A 114 17.64 11.00 6.63
CA ASN A 114 17.31 11.86 7.77
C ASN A 114 17.60 13.34 7.49
N ASP A 115 18.56 13.61 6.62
CA ASP A 115 19.05 14.96 6.34
C ASP A 115 18.27 15.61 5.19
N ILE A 116 17.31 14.90 4.60
CA ILE A 116 16.53 15.41 3.47
C ILE A 116 15.49 16.41 3.96
N THR A 117 15.53 17.59 3.35
CA THR A 117 14.62 18.70 3.57
C THR A 117 13.78 18.98 2.32
N CYS A 118 12.80 19.88 2.44
CA CYS A 118 12.03 20.35 1.29
C CYS A 118 12.90 21.08 0.25
N ASN A 119 14.02 21.70 0.65
CA ASN A 119 14.95 22.34 -0.27
C ASN A 119 15.65 21.31 -1.15
N ASP A 120 16.03 20.15 -0.59
CA ASP A 120 16.60 19.05 -1.36
C ASP A 120 15.61 18.48 -2.39
N ILE A 121 14.31 18.49 -2.07
CA ILE A 121 13.25 18.11 -3.01
C ILE A 121 13.15 19.14 -4.15
N GLN A 122 13.37 20.42 -3.84
CA GLN A 122 13.37 21.48 -4.84
C GLN A 122 14.54 21.32 -5.81
N GLU A 123 15.76 21.20 -5.29
CA GLU A 123 16.96 20.94 -6.08
C GLU A 123 16.84 19.64 -6.91
N PHE A 124 16.22 18.60 -6.35
CA PHE A 124 15.99 17.35 -7.07
C PHE A 124 15.04 17.52 -8.26
N TYR A 125 14.02 18.37 -8.14
CA TYR A 125 13.13 18.69 -9.27
C TYR A 125 13.90 19.40 -10.38
N ASP A 126 14.73 20.40 -10.05
CA ASP A 126 15.53 21.13 -11.02
C ASP A 126 16.54 20.21 -11.71
N PHE A 127 17.17 19.32 -10.96
CA PHE A 127 18.01 18.26 -11.49
C PHE A 127 17.27 17.34 -12.49
N CYS A 128 16.03 16.95 -12.19
CA CYS A 128 15.23 16.16 -13.11
C CYS A 128 14.81 16.97 -14.36
N LYS A 129 14.57 18.27 -14.22
CA LYS A 129 14.23 19.18 -15.33
C LYS A 129 15.43 19.39 -16.25
N GLY A 130 16.63 19.59 -15.70
CA GLY A 130 17.88 19.64 -16.47
C GLY A 130 18.19 18.35 -17.23
N ARG A 131 17.63 17.21 -16.78
CA ARG A 131 17.69 15.91 -17.49
C ARG A 131 16.57 15.69 -18.51
N ASN A 132 15.74 16.68 -18.77
CA ASN A 132 14.63 16.63 -19.73
C ASN A 132 13.63 15.48 -19.45
N LEU A 133 13.37 15.16 -18.18
CA LEU A 133 12.38 14.14 -17.85
C LEU A 133 10.98 14.58 -18.32
N PRO A 134 10.22 13.72 -19.02
CA PRO A 134 8.86 14.07 -19.44
C PRO A 134 7.98 14.41 -18.22
N PRO A 135 7.03 15.35 -18.31
CA PRO A 135 6.23 15.80 -17.16
C PRO A 135 5.51 14.67 -16.40
N LYS A 136 5.03 13.65 -17.13
CA LYS A 136 4.42 12.45 -16.54
C LYS A 136 5.43 11.62 -15.74
N VAL A 137 6.67 11.49 -16.24
CA VAL A 137 7.74 10.76 -15.54
C VAL A 137 8.16 11.54 -14.30
N LEU A 138 8.42 12.83 -14.42
CA LEU A 138 8.77 13.72 -13.31
C LEU A 138 7.76 13.66 -12.17
N LYS A 139 6.46 13.83 -12.48
CA LYS A 139 5.38 13.71 -11.48
C LYS A 139 5.43 12.37 -10.75
N ASN A 140 5.57 11.27 -11.50
CA ASN A 140 5.59 9.94 -10.90
C ASN A 140 6.85 9.71 -10.06
N THR A 141 8.00 10.26 -10.47
CA THR A 141 9.26 10.18 -9.72
C THR A 141 9.14 10.91 -8.38
N LEU A 142 8.64 12.14 -8.37
CA LEU A 142 8.39 12.88 -7.13
C LEU A 142 7.36 12.20 -6.24
N ALA A 143 6.30 11.63 -6.83
CA ALA A 143 5.29 10.91 -6.06
C ALA A 143 5.87 9.67 -5.37
N LEU A 144 6.73 8.92 -6.07
CA LEU A 144 7.43 7.77 -5.51
C LEU A 144 8.41 8.18 -4.40
N LEU A 145 9.14 9.28 -4.59
CA LEU A 145 10.02 9.83 -3.56
C LEU A 145 9.24 10.21 -2.30
N ASN A 146 8.10 10.91 -2.46
CA ASN A 146 7.22 11.27 -1.35
C ASN A 146 6.70 10.04 -0.61
N GLN A 147 6.30 9.00 -1.35
CA GLN A 147 5.82 7.74 -0.77
C GLN A 147 6.90 7.06 0.07
N MET A 148 8.15 7.04 -0.40
CA MET A 148 9.27 6.49 0.35
C MET A 148 9.54 7.29 1.63
N ILE A 149 9.63 8.62 1.55
CA ILE A 149 9.87 9.49 2.72
C ILE A 149 8.76 9.29 3.76
N LYS A 150 7.50 9.31 3.35
CA LYS A 150 6.35 9.05 4.24
C LYS A 150 6.39 7.68 4.89
N TYR A 151 6.85 6.67 4.16
CA TYR A 151 7.00 5.33 4.73
C TYR A 151 7.98 5.34 5.91
N PHE A 152 9.16 5.96 5.75
CA PHE A 152 10.14 6.06 6.85
C PHE A 152 9.70 6.99 7.99
N GLN A 153 8.95 8.05 7.68
CA GLN A 153 8.31 8.92 8.69
C GLN A 153 7.26 8.16 9.52
N ASN A 154 6.51 7.28 8.87
CA ASN A 154 5.48 6.47 9.53
C ASN A 154 6.09 5.35 10.38
N LEU A 155 7.25 4.82 10.00
CA LEU A 155 8.03 3.89 10.81
C LEU A 155 8.73 4.57 12.00
N GLY A 156 8.70 5.90 12.09
CA GLY A 156 9.41 6.65 13.13
C GLY A 156 10.94 6.63 13.01
N ILE A 157 11.47 6.29 11.83
CA ILE A 157 12.92 6.24 11.55
C ILE A 157 13.47 7.64 11.26
N ILE A 158 12.68 8.47 10.57
CA ILE A 158 13.03 9.85 10.21
C ILE A 158 11.94 10.83 10.67
N ASP A 159 12.32 12.10 10.81
CA ASP A 159 11.41 13.14 11.24
C ASP A 159 10.40 13.53 10.14
N ARG A 160 9.26 14.07 10.58
CA ARG A 160 8.13 14.49 9.73
C ARG A 160 8.31 15.87 9.09
N THR A 161 9.51 16.43 9.13
CA THR A 161 9.86 17.77 8.63
C THR A 161 9.87 17.88 7.11
N CYS A 162 10.35 16.85 6.40
CA CYS A 162 10.26 16.82 4.94
C CYS A 162 8.87 16.37 4.49
N ASN A 163 7.96 17.33 4.31
CA ASN A 163 6.58 17.06 3.92
C ASN A 163 6.20 17.90 2.70
N PHE A 164 5.92 17.22 1.59
CA PHE A 164 5.55 17.88 0.33
C PHE A 164 4.44 17.13 -0.40
N GLN A 165 3.80 17.82 -1.34
CA GLN A 165 2.74 17.25 -2.17
C GLN A 165 3.03 17.49 -3.65
N VAL A 166 2.79 16.46 -4.46
CA VAL A 166 3.03 16.52 -5.91
C VAL A 166 1.71 16.78 -6.63
N ARG A 167 1.47 18.05 -6.99
CA ARG A 167 0.28 18.47 -7.73
C ARG A 167 0.69 19.01 -9.10
N ARG A 168 -0.17 18.85 -10.12
CA ARG A 168 0.01 19.56 -11.39
C ARG A 168 -0.40 21.02 -11.22
N LEU A 169 0.33 21.92 -11.86
CA LEU A 169 -0.11 23.30 -12.05
C LEU A 169 -1.33 23.29 -12.98
N SER A 170 -2.44 23.85 -12.50
CA SER A 170 -3.67 24.13 -13.22
C SER A 170 -4.31 25.37 -12.63
N ASP A 171 -5.28 25.97 -13.32
CA ASP A 171 -5.97 27.17 -12.82
C ASP A 171 -6.62 26.94 -11.43
N LYS A 172 -7.04 25.69 -11.16
CA LYS A 172 -7.60 25.26 -9.87
C LYS A 172 -6.56 25.14 -8.76
N THR A 173 -5.31 24.82 -9.09
CA THR A 173 -4.23 24.69 -8.11
C THR A 173 -3.38 25.94 -8.02
N LYS A 174 -3.68 26.99 -8.80
CA LYS A 174 -2.94 28.26 -8.89
C LYS A 174 -2.92 29.09 -7.59
N PHE A 175 -3.76 28.77 -6.60
CA PHE A 175 -3.92 29.55 -5.35
C PHE A 175 -3.55 28.82 -4.03
N THR A 176 -3.01 27.60 -4.03
CA THR A 176 -2.48 27.02 -2.78
C THR A 176 -1.28 27.81 -2.25
N VAL A 177 -1.34 28.21 -0.98
CA VAL A 177 -0.36 29.05 -0.27
C VAL A 177 0.92 28.26 0.10
N ASP A 178 0.81 26.94 0.32
CA ASP A 178 1.92 26.06 0.69
C ASP A 178 2.66 25.47 -0.55
N ARG A 179 3.00 26.30 -1.52
CA ARG A 179 3.78 25.83 -2.69
C ARG A 179 5.27 26.02 -2.46
N ILE A 180 6.02 24.95 -2.74
CA ILE A 180 7.38 25.10 -3.26
C ILE A 180 7.22 25.77 -4.63
N ILE A 181 7.57 27.05 -4.70
CA ILE A 181 7.57 27.81 -5.95
C ILE A 181 8.89 27.50 -6.64
N PHE A 182 8.80 26.77 -7.74
CA PHE A 182 9.90 26.60 -8.67
C PHE A 182 9.92 27.83 -9.56
N GLU A 183 10.83 28.78 -9.29
CA GLU A 183 11.06 29.90 -10.20
C GLU A 183 11.57 29.36 -11.54
N VAL A 184 11.10 29.98 -12.64
CA VAL A 184 11.44 29.63 -14.03
C VAL A 184 12.60 30.48 -14.49
#